data_AF-A0A9N9E8E7-F1
#
_entry.id   AF-A0A9N9E8E7-F1
#
_cell.length_a   1.000
_cell.length_b   1.000
_cell.length_c   1.000
_cell.angle_alpha   90.00
_cell.angle_beta   90.00
_cell.angle_gamma   90.00
#
_symmetry.space_group_name_H-M   'P 1'
#
loop_
_entity.id
_entity.type
_entity.pdbx_description
1 polymer ?
#
loop_
_entity_poly.entity_id
_entity_poly.type
_entity_poly.pdbx_seq_one_letter_code
_entity_poly.pdbx_strand_id
1 'polypeptide(L)'
;MESFKDLSKWLNDAIDNGHIIEFNYDSLKVIEPCLITALSGIKKAYQIEFERNIALKYLKDDRHKSEDDYYRNFVREVQILTKLNAVNNKNIIRFLGISKGLSPKYYYIILQHVYGEDLRTRLQEKFIELSWPSK
;
A
#
# COMPACT_ATOMS: atom_id res chain seq x y z
N MET A 1 -12.95 -4.51 21.37
CA MET A 1 -12.17 -4.95 20.19
C MET A 1 -13.15 -5.04 19.04
N GLU A 2 -12.97 -4.28 17.95
CA GLU A 2 -13.91 -4.30 16.81
C GLU A 2 -14.00 -5.70 16.22
N SER A 3 -15.20 -6.16 15.88
CA SER A 3 -15.38 -7.50 15.32
C SER A 3 -15.00 -7.55 13.84
N PHE A 4 -14.69 -8.74 13.31
CA PHE A 4 -14.47 -8.94 11.87
C PHE A 4 -15.66 -8.42 11.03
N LYS A 5 -16.88 -8.64 11.51
CA LYS A 5 -18.12 -8.21 10.85
C LYS A 5 -18.21 -6.69 10.74
N ASP A 6 -17.81 -5.96 11.78
CA ASP A 6 -17.83 -4.49 11.77
C ASP A 6 -16.81 -3.94 10.78
N LEU A 7 -15.61 -4.51 10.75
CA LEU A 7 -14.54 -4.13 9.83
C LEU A 7 -14.91 -4.42 8.38
N SER A 8 -15.54 -5.57 8.12
CA SER A 8 -15.98 -5.96 6.78
C SER A 8 -17.08 -5.03 6.27
N LYS A 9 -18.06 -4.72 7.14
CA LYS A 9 -19.10 -3.75 6.84
C LYS A 9 -18.50 -2.38 6.50
N TRP A 10 -17.58 -1.89 7.34
CA TRP A 10 -16.92 -0.60 7.09
C TRP A 10 -16.21 -0.55 5.73
N LEU A 11 -15.47 -1.61 5.37
CA LEU A 11 -14.74 -1.64 4.11
C LEU A 11 -15.70 -1.63 2.91
N ASN A 12 -16.75 -2.44 2.96
CA ASN A 12 -17.76 -2.49 1.90
C ASN A 12 -18.48 -1.14 1.78
N ASP A 13 -18.93 -0.56 2.89
CA ASP A 13 -19.57 0.75 2.90
C ASP A 13 -18.64 1.83 2.29
N ALA A 14 -17.33 1.78 2.58
CA ALA A 14 -16.36 2.72 2.03
C ALA A 14 -16.14 2.54 0.51
N ILE A 15 -16.23 1.32 0.00
CA ILE A 15 -16.16 1.02 -1.43
C ILE A 15 -17.45 1.46 -2.13
N ASP A 16 -18.61 1.07 -1.60
CA ASP A 16 -19.93 1.34 -2.19
C ASP A 16 -20.23 2.84 -2.26
N ASN A 17 -19.77 3.62 -1.27
CA ASN A 17 -19.89 5.08 -1.26
C ASN A 17 -18.78 5.79 -2.06
N GLY A 18 -17.88 5.06 -2.72
CA GLY A 18 -16.82 5.62 -3.57
C GLY A 18 -15.69 6.32 -2.80
N HIS A 19 -15.57 6.12 -1.49
CA HIS A 19 -14.45 6.63 -0.70
C HIS A 19 -13.15 5.85 -0.96
N ILE A 20 -13.28 4.58 -1.36
CA ILE A 20 -12.19 3.71 -1.76
C ILE A 20 -12.51 3.13 -3.12
N ILE A 21 -11.56 3.23 -4.05
CA ILE A 21 -11.69 2.59 -5.36
C ILE A 21 -11.15 1.16 -5.24
N GLU A 22 -11.98 0.18 -5.58
CA GLU A 22 -11.55 -1.21 -5.78
C GLU A 22 -11.21 -1.43 -7.26
N PHE A 23 -9.96 -1.81 -7.53
CA PHE A 23 -9.51 -2.16 -8.87
C PHE A 23 -9.49 -3.67 -9.06
N ASN A 24 -9.76 -4.11 -10.29
CA ASN A 24 -9.58 -5.50 -10.68
C ASN A 24 -8.08 -5.83 -10.74
N TYR A 25 -7.65 -6.89 -10.06
CA TYR A 25 -6.27 -7.36 -10.08
C TYR A 25 -5.73 -7.63 -11.48
N ASP A 26 -6.57 -8.16 -12.39
CA ASP A 26 -6.14 -8.50 -13.76
C ASP A 26 -5.80 -7.26 -14.60
N SER A 27 -6.21 -6.07 -14.14
CA SER A 27 -5.81 -4.78 -14.74
C SER A 27 -4.39 -4.35 -14.35
N LEU A 28 -3.71 -5.11 -13.46
CA LEU A 28 -2.44 -4.76 -12.84
C LEU A 28 -1.34 -5.70 -13.34
N LYS A 29 -0.46 -5.20 -14.20
CA LYS A 29 0.72 -5.93 -14.67
C LYS A 29 1.85 -5.80 -13.66
N VAL A 30 2.06 -6.83 -12.83
CA VAL A 30 3.15 -6.86 -11.84
C VAL A 30 4.51 -6.89 -12.54
N ILE A 31 5.43 -6.01 -12.10
CA ILE A 31 6.78 -5.87 -12.65
C ILE A 31 7.75 -6.05 -11.48
N GLU A 32 8.54 -7.12 -11.50
CA GLU A 32 9.56 -7.39 -10.49
C GLU A 32 10.69 -6.34 -10.50
N PRO A 33 11.35 -6.06 -9.35
CA PRO A 33 11.40 -6.85 -8.10
C PRO A 33 10.45 -6.41 -6.98
N CYS A 34 10.31 -7.31 -5.99
CA CYS A 34 9.55 -7.13 -4.76
C CYS A 34 10.46 -6.65 -3.62
N LEU A 35 10.12 -5.51 -3.01
CA LEU A 35 10.72 -5.05 -1.74
C LEU A 35 9.99 -5.74 -0.59
N ILE A 36 10.73 -6.51 0.21
CA ILE A 36 10.15 -7.29 1.30
C ILE A 36 10.60 -6.72 2.64
N THR A 37 9.65 -6.40 3.51
CA THR A 37 9.87 -6.00 4.90
C THR A 37 9.44 -7.13 5.84
N ALA A 38 9.68 -6.99 7.16
CA ALA A 38 9.22 -7.97 8.14
C ALA A 38 7.69 -8.16 8.12
N LEU A 39 6.93 -7.10 7.87
CA LEU A 39 5.47 -7.08 8.01
C LEU A 39 4.70 -7.07 6.68
N SER A 40 5.36 -6.64 5.60
CA SER A 40 4.70 -6.41 4.31
C SER A 40 5.66 -6.63 3.14
N GLY A 41 5.13 -6.81 1.94
CA GLY A 41 5.89 -6.71 0.70
C GLY A 41 5.31 -5.64 -0.21
N ILE A 42 6.14 -5.08 -1.06
CA ILE A 42 5.79 -4.07 -2.06
C ILE A 42 6.29 -4.56 -3.41
N LYS A 43 5.40 -4.64 -4.39
CA LYS A 43 5.73 -4.95 -5.78
C LYS A 43 5.50 -3.71 -6.62
N LYS A 44 6.35 -3.47 -7.62
CA LYS A 44 6.02 -2.52 -8.67
C LYS A 44 4.99 -3.17 -9.60
N ALA A 45 4.05 -2.39 -10.10
CA ALA A 45 3.13 -2.84 -11.14
C ALA A 45 2.78 -1.69 -12.09
N TYR A 46 2.27 -2.04 -13.26
CA TYR A 46 1.71 -1.12 -14.22
C TYR A 46 0.19 -1.29 -14.27
N GLN A 47 -0.52 -0.22 -13.99
CA GLN A 47 -1.98 -0.18 -14.07
C GLN A 47 -2.38 0.18 -15.50
N ILE A 48 -2.99 -0.78 -16.22
CA ILE A 48 -3.22 -0.66 -17.66
C ILE A 48 -4.17 0.50 -17.98
N GLU A 49 -5.32 0.54 -17.31
CA GLU A 49 -6.41 1.49 -17.57
C GLU A 49 -5.97 2.96 -17.44
N PHE A 50 -5.04 3.25 -16.52
CA PHE A 50 -4.56 4.61 -16.24
C PHE A 50 -3.16 4.87 -16.79
N GLU A 51 -2.60 3.91 -17.54
CA GLU A 51 -1.28 3.98 -18.15
C GLU A 51 -0.17 4.48 -17.20
N ARG A 52 -0.13 3.95 -15.96
CA ARG A 52 0.79 4.44 -14.93
C ARG A 52 1.45 3.32 -14.12
N ASN A 53 2.66 3.62 -13.63
CA ASN A 53 3.30 2.78 -12.62
C ASN A 53 2.68 3.03 -11.23
N ILE A 54 2.52 1.94 -10.49
CA ILE A 54 1.99 1.91 -9.13
C ILE A 54 2.86 1.02 -8.25
N ALA A 55 2.70 1.17 -6.93
CA ALA A 55 3.25 0.26 -5.95
C ALA A 55 2.11 -0.56 -5.32
N LEU A 56 2.21 -1.89 -5.40
CA LEU A 56 1.30 -2.85 -4.80
C LEU A 56 1.87 -3.32 -3.47
N LYS A 57 1.32 -2.81 -2.38
CA LYS A 57 1.67 -3.26 -1.04
C LYS A 57 0.74 -4.39 -0.60
N TYR A 58 1.28 -5.44 -0.01
CA TYR A 58 0.53 -6.50 0.64
C TYR A 58 1.07 -6.74 2.04
N LEU A 59 0.20 -7.07 2.98
CA LEU A 59 0.62 -7.51 4.31
C LEU A 59 1.00 -8.99 4.25
N LYS A 60 2.04 -9.38 4.98
CA LYS A 60 2.42 -10.79 5.08
C LYS A 60 1.43 -11.53 5.96
N ASP A 61 1.06 -12.74 5.54
CA ASP A 61 0.36 -13.68 6.42
C ASP A 61 1.35 -14.15 7.49
N ASP A 62 1.02 -13.90 8.75
CA ASP A 62 1.78 -14.41 9.87
C ASP A 62 1.14 -15.75 10.25
N ARG A 63 1.89 -16.84 10.09
CA ARG A 63 1.41 -18.21 10.36
C ARG A 63 0.94 -18.41 11.81
N HIS A 64 1.26 -17.49 12.71
CA HIS A 64 0.83 -17.51 14.11
C HIS A 64 -0.40 -16.64 14.39
N LYS A 65 -0.95 -15.95 13.38
CA LYS A 65 -2.10 -15.05 13.52
C LYS A 65 -3.33 -15.60 12.80
N SER A 66 -4.49 -15.22 13.32
CA SER A 66 -5.77 -15.59 12.70
C SER A 66 -6.01 -14.77 11.42
N GLU A 67 -6.91 -15.25 10.57
CA GLU A 67 -7.35 -14.49 9.39
C GLU A 67 -8.01 -13.16 9.81
N ASP A 68 -8.70 -13.15 10.95
CA ASP A 68 -9.28 -11.95 11.55
C ASP A 68 -8.21 -10.91 11.91
N ASP A 69 -7.04 -11.35 12.40
CA ASP A 69 -5.94 -10.46 12.71
C ASP A 69 -5.32 -9.86 11.45
N TYR A 70 -5.15 -10.67 10.39
CA TYR A 70 -4.72 -10.18 9.09
C TYR A 70 -5.70 -9.10 8.58
N TYR A 71 -7.00 -9.42 8.57
CA TYR A 71 -8.03 -8.53 8.04
C TYR A 71 -8.12 -7.24 8.85
N ARG A 72 -8.03 -7.33 10.18
CA ARG A 72 -7.96 -6.17 11.07
C ARG A 72 -6.78 -5.26 10.76
N ASN A 73 -5.59 -5.82 10.57
CA ASN A 73 -4.40 -5.03 10.25
C ASN A 73 -4.52 -4.37 8.87
N PHE A 74 -5.07 -5.10 7.89
CA PHE A 74 -5.35 -4.57 6.56
C PHE A 74 -6.32 -3.38 6.61
N VAL A 75 -7.51 -3.56 7.21
CA VAL A 75 -8.53 -2.50 7.29
C VAL A 75 -8.00 -1.30 8.06
N ARG A 76 -7.28 -1.52 9.16
CA ARG A 76 -6.66 -0.44 9.93
C ARG A 76 -5.68 0.38 9.08
N GLU A 77 -4.86 -0.28 8.28
CA GLU A 77 -3.92 0.42 7.39
C GLU A 77 -4.65 1.21 6.30
N VAL A 78 -5.68 0.64 5.68
CA VAL A 78 -6.54 1.32 4.71
C VAL A 78 -7.23 2.54 5.32
N GLN A 79 -7.74 2.44 6.55
CA GLN A 79 -8.34 3.58 7.27
C GLN A 79 -7.33 4.71 7.48
N ILE A 80 -6.10 4.40 7.89
CA ILE A 80 -5.03 5.39 8.08
C ILE A 80 -4.69 6.05 6.74
N LEU A 81 -4.50 5.26 5.68
CA LEU A 81 -4.17 5.76 4.35
C LEU A 81 -5.28 6.64 3.78
N THR A 82 -6.55 6.25 3.95
CA THR A 82 -7.72 7.03 3.51
C THR A 82 -7.74 8.40 4.20
N LYS A 83 -7.50 8.44 5.52
CA LYS A 83 -7.41 9.69 6.29
C LYS A 83 -6.26 10.58 5.81
N LEU A 84 -5.08 10.01 5.58
CA LEU A 84 -3.91 10.76 5.09
C LEU A 84 -4.12 11.29 3.67
N ASN A 85 -4.80 10.51 2.81
CA ASN A 85 -5.08 10.90 1.43
C ASN A 85 -6.01 12.12 1.36
N ALA A 86 -6.97 12.22 2.30
CA ALA A 86 -7.89 13.36 2.39
C ALA A 86 -7.19 14.71 2.67
N VAL A 87 -5.99 14.69 3.28
CA VAL A 87 -5.20 15.89 3.55
C VAL A 87 -4.53 16.46 2.28
N ASN A 88 -4.46 15.67 1.19
CA ASN A 88 -3.89 16.05 -0.11
C ASN A 88 -2.50 16.72 -0.03
N ASN A 89 -1.57 16.10 0.71
CA ASN A 89 -0.21 16.60 0.86
C ASN A 89 0.73 16.00 -0.20
N LYS A 90 1.44 16.84 -0.96
CA LYS A 90 2.39 16.40 -2.00
C LYS A 90 3.59 15.61 -1.49
N ASN A 91 3.90 15.69 -0.20
CA ASN A 91 5.03 14.99 0.43
C ASN A 91 4.62 13.61 0.97
N ILE A 92 3.36 13.21 0.87
CA ILE A 92 2.85 11.91 1.30
C ILE A 92 2.49 11.09 0.05
N ILE A 93 2.91 9.83 0.03
CA ILE A 93 2.56 8.89 -1.03
C ILE A 93 1.04 8.74 -1.07
N ARG A 94 0.44 9.00 -2.24
CA ARG A 94 -1.01 8.94 -2.40
C ARG A 94 -1.52 7.51 -2.32
N PHE A 95 -2.63 7.35 -1.60
CA PHE A 95 -3.44 6.14 -1.62
C PHE A 95 -4.37 6.20 -2.82
N LEU A 96 -4.29 5.21 -3.70
CA LEU A 96 -5.03 5.17 -4.95
C LEU A 96 -6.26 4.27 -4.86
N GLY A 97 -6.23 3.25 -4.01
CA GLY A 97 -7.30 2.29 -3.84
C GLY A 97 -6.78 0.93 -3.38
N ILE A 98 -7.61 -0.08 -3.54
CA ILE A 98 -7.29 -1.47 -3.19
C ILE A 98 -7.56 -2.41 -4.36
N SER A 99 -7.07 -3.64 -4.26
CA SER A 99 -7.47 -4.75 -5.13
C SER A 99 -7.55 -6.01 -4.29
N LYS A 100 -8.56 -6.84 -4.53
CA LYS A 100 -8.52 -8.23 -4.07
C LYS A 100 -7.40 -8.95 -4.81
N GLY A 101 -6.64 -9.79 -4.13
CA GLY A 101 -5.57 -10.60 -4.73
C GLY A 101 -6.14 -11.85 -5.42
N LEU A 102 -5.25 -12.61 -6.08
CA LEU A 102 -5.59 -13.88 -6.73
C LEU A 102 -6.07 -14.96 -5.77
N SER A 103 -5.62 -14.90 -4.51
CA SER A 103 -6.22 -15.70 -3.44
C SER A 103 -7.31 -14.85 -2.77
N PRO A 104 -8.51 -15.40 -2.55
CA PRO A 104 -9.65 -14.66 -1.97
C PRO A 104 -9.34 -14.11 -0.56
N LYS A 105 -8.26 -14.58 0.08
CA LYS A 105 -7.84 -14.18 1.42
C LYS A 105 -7.09 -12.84 1.45
N TYR A 106 -6.38 -12.47 0.40
CA TYR A 106 -5.40 -11.38 0.47
C TYR A 106 -5.80 -10.16 -0.34
N TYR A 107 -5.48 -8.99 0.18
CA TYR A 107 -5.69 -7.71 -0.48
C TYR A 107 -4.36 -7.04 -0.80
N TYR A 108 -4.37 -6.28 -1.88
CA TYR A 108 -3.34 -5.32 -2.24
C TYR A 108 -3.84 -3.90 -1.94
N ILE A 109 -2.95 -3.11 -1.34
CA ILE A 109 -3.08 -1.66 -1.22
C ILE A 109 -2.34 -1.05 -2.41
N ILE A 110 -3.02 -0.20 -3.16
CA ILE A 110 -2.47 0.46 -4.34
C ILE A 110 -2.02 1.86 -3.97
N LEU A 111 -0.72 2.11 -4.13
CA LEU A 111 -0.06 3.36 -3.78
C LEU A 111 0.56 3.99 -5.03
N GLN A 112 0.69 5.31 -5.00
CA GLN A 112 1.47 6.04 -5.99
C GLN A 112 2.91 5.50 -6.03
N HIS A 113 3.40 5.16 -7.23
CA HIS A 113 4.79 4.83 -7.42
C HIS A 113 5.64 6.11 -7.34
N VAL A 114 6.73 6.07 -6.57
CA VAL A 114 7.73 7.13 -6.52
C VAL A 114 8.95 6.67 -7.28
N TYR A 115 9.42 7.50 -8.22
CA TYR A 115 10.64 7.22 -8.97
C TYR A 115 11.86 7.62 -8.15
N GLY A 116 12.90 6.80 -8.23
CA GLY A 116 14.12 6.97 -7.46
C GLY A 116 14.25 5.92 -6.35
N GLU A 117 15.29 6.08 -5.56
CA GLU A 117 15.59 5.25 -4.39
C GLU A 117 15.03 5.86 -3.11
N ASP A 118 14.92 5.07 -2.06
CA ASP A 118 14.55 5.58 -0.74
C ASP A 118 15.67 6.45 -0.14
N LEU A 119 15.27 7.34 0.78
CA LEU A 119 16.18 8.29 1.39
C LEU A 119 17.34 7.60 2.13
N ARG A 120 17.12 6.42 2.72
CA ARG A 120 18.20 5.70 3.42
C ARG A 120 19.26 5.25 2.43
N THR A 121 18.87 4.64 1.32
CA THR A 121 19.81 4.22 0.26
C THR A 121 20.57 5.43 -0.28
N ARG A 122 19.85 6.52 -0.63
CA ARG A 122 20.48 7.76 -1.09
C ARG A 122 21.49 8.34 -0.09
N LEU A 123 21.12 8.39 1.19
CA LEU A 123 21.99 8.91 2.23
C LEU A 123 23.20 8.01 2.42
N GLN A 124 23.08 6.69 2.35
CA GLN A 124 24.21 5.77 2.46
C GLN A 124 25.20 5.93 1.31
N GLU A 125 24.71 6.06 0.08
CA GLU A 125 25.58 6.19 -1.11
C GLU A 125 26.27 7.56 -1.18
N LYS A 126 25.54 8.63 -0.88
CA LYS A 126 26.00 10.00 -1.15
C LYS A 126 26.36 10.79 0.11
N PHE A 127 26.42 10.15 1.28
CA PHE A 127 26.70 10.85 2.55
C PHE A 127 27.95 11.73 2.47
N ILE A 128 29.00 11.23 1.81
CA ILE A 128 30.30 11.90 1.70
C ILE A 128 30.23 13.12 0.77
N GLU A 129 29.34 13.09 -0.22
CA GLU A 129 29.12 14.20 -1.18
C GLU A 129 28.23 15.31 -0.59
N LEU A 130 27.50 15.02 0.50
CA LEU A 130 26.68 16.00 1.20
C LEU A 130 27.59 16.94 2.00
N SER A 131 27.91 18.08 1.40
CA SER A 131 28.58 19.19 2.06
C SER A 131 27.57 20.01 2.87
N TRP A 132 27.31 19.58 4.10
CA TRP A 132 26.53 20.38 5.04
C TRP A 132 27.34 21.62 5.46
N PRO A 133 26.76 22.83 5.42
CA PRO A 133 27.45 24.07 5.84
C PRO A 133 27.97 24.04 7.27
N SER A 134 27.39 23.19 8.12
CA SER A 134 27.83 22.89 9.47
C SER A 134 28.14 21.39 9.55
N LYS A 135 29.43 21.03 9.45
CA LYS A 135 29.94 19.73 9.88
C LYS A 135 30.41 19.81 11.32
#